data_AF-A0A7C3ZHZ9-F1
#
_entry.id   AF-A0A7C3ZHZ9-F1
#
_cell.length_a   1.000
_cell.length_b   1.000
_cell.length_c   1.000
_cell.angle_alpha   90.00
_cell.angle_beta   90.00
_cell.angle_gamma   90.00
#
_symmetry.space_group_name_H-M   'P 1'
#
loop_
_entity.id
_entity.type
_entity.pdbx_description
1 polymer ?
#
loop_
_entity_poly.entity_id
_entity_poly.type
_entity_poly.pdbx_seq_one_letter_code
_entity_poly.pdbx_strand_id
1 'polypeptide(L)'
;MFKSRHFSAVDMRIMLKTRRKTSHKGDNGNALIIGGSENYIGAPALVGMAALATLRSGADLVTVAAPSKVAWAINCISPDIITRKIKCKNFTEENIPRVLDFASQADVVVIGNGISFTPGAQDFMLGISHLWTSQ
;
A
#
# COMPACT_ATOMS: atom_id res chain seq x y z
N MET A 1 5.43 29.76 -4.53
CA MET A 1 4.64 30.44 -3.49
C MET A 1 3.28 29.75 -3.40
N PHE A 2 3.15 28.69 -2.60
CA PHE A 2 1.87 28.02 -2.34
C PHE A 2 1.08 28.85 -1.33
N LYS A 3 -0.01 29.50 -1.76
CA LYS A 3 -0.94 30.18 -0.85
C LYS A 3 -1.65 29.11 -0.02
N SER A 4 -1.56 29.15 1.30
CA SER A 4 -2.24 28.16 2.14
C SER A 4 -3.77 28.30 1.96
N ARG A 5 -4.38 27.34 1.27
CA ARG A 5 -5.83 27.20 1.28
C ARG A 5 -6.19 26.59 2.63
N HIS A 6 -6.94 27.33 3.45
CA HIS A 6 -7.56 26.76 4.64
C HIS A 6 -8.63 25.78 4.18
N PHE A 7 -8.45 24.49 4.48
CA PHE A 7 -9.46 23.47 4.24
C PHE A 7 -10.47 23.51 5.40
N SER A 8 -11.75 23.64 5.05
CA SER A 8 -12.86 23.56 6.00
C SER A 8 -13.49 22.16 5.99
N ALA A 9 -14.34 21.86 6.98
CA ALA A 9 -15.11 20.62 7.02
C ALA A 9 -16.07 20.49 5.80
N VAL A 10 -16.50 21.62 5.22
CA VAL A 10 -17.35 21.64 4.01
C VAL A 10 -16.55 21.14 2.80
N ASP A 11 -15.28 21.54 2.68
CA ASP A 11 -14.41 21.10 1.59
C ASP A 11 -14.18 19.58 1.64
N MET A 12 -13.97 19.02 2.83
CA MET A 12 -13.85 17.56 3.01
C MET A 12 -15.13 16.82 2.60
N ARG A 13 -16.29 17.33 3.00
CA ARG A 13 -17.58 16.68 2.71
C ARG A 13 -17.87 16.62 1.20
N ILE A 14 -17.41 17.60 0.44
CA ILE A 14 -17.55 17.63 -1.02
C ILE A 14 -16.57 16.65 -1.71
N MET A 15 -15.39 16.42 -1.11
CA MET A 15 -14.38 15.50 -1.65
C MET A 15 -14.71 14.01 -1.42
N LEU A 16 -15.48 13.68 -0.38
CA LEU A 16 -15.88 12.30 -0.08
C LEU A 16 -17.02 11.84 -0.99
N LYS A 17 -16.73 10.86 -1.86
CA LYS A 17 -17.75 10.24 -2.71
C LYS A 17 -18.73 9.42 -1.87
N THR A 18 -20.02 9.56 -2.14
CA THR A 18 -21.05 8.70 -1.53
C THR A 18 -21.02 7.32 -2.19
N ARG A 19 -21.11 6.25 -1.39
CA ARG A 19 -21.18 4.88 -1.92
C ARG A 19 -22.54 4.61 -2.58
N ARG A 20 -22.52 3.96 -3.74
CA ARG A 20 -23.74 3.51 -4.42
C ARG A 20 -24.35 2.33 -3.65
N LYS A 21 -25.69 2.31 -3.50
CA LYS A 21 -26.39 1.20 -2.82
C LYS A 21 -26.18 -0.16 -3.49
N THR A 22 -25.87 -0.17 -4.78
CA THR A 22 -25.61 -1.37 -5.59
C THR A 22 -24.12 -1.68 -5.73
N SER A 23 -23.25 -1.00 -4.98
CA SER A 23 -21.80 -1.25 -5.03
C SER A 23 -21.43 -2.56 -4.35
N HIS A 24 -20.41 -3.22 -4.88
CA HIS A 24 -19.84 -4.45 -4.33
C HIS A 24 -18.38 -4.20 -3.90
N LYS A 25 -17.81 -5.19 -3.22
CA LYS A 25 -16.42 -5.17 -2.79
C LYS A 25 -15.50 -5.00 -4.01
N GLY A 26 -14.72 -3.92 -4.02
CA GLY A 26 -13.82 -3.56 -5.11
C GLY A 26 -14.31 -2.36 -5.91
N ASP A 27 -15.58 -1.97 -5.80
CA ASP A 27 -16.12 -0.80 -6.49
C ASP A 27 -15.74 0.52 -5.79
N ASN A 28 -15.40 0.47 -4.50
CA ASN A 28 -15.10 1.66 -3.70
C ASN A 28 -13.61 1.75 -3.31
N GLY A 29 -12.74 1.13 -4.10
CA GLY A 29 -11.28 1.27 -4.00
C GLY A 29 -10.57 0.00 -3.56
N ASN A 30 -9.55 -0.36 -4.33
CA ASN A 30 -8.60 -1.42 -4.05
C ASN A 30 -7.18 -0.83 -3.94
N ALA A 31 -6.61 -0.87 -2.75
CA ALA A 31 -5.28 -0.34 -2.49
C ALA A 31 -4.23 -1.44 -2.34
N LEU A 32 -3.04 -1.20 -2.89
CA LEU A 32 -1.85 -2.00 -2.64
C LEU A 32 -0.85 -1.20 -1.80
N ILE A 33 -0.38 -1.77 -0.71
CA ILE A 33 0.72 -1.22 0.11
C ILE A 33 1.94 -2.13 -0.04
N ILE A 34 3.05 -1.56 -0.46
CA ILE A 34 4.33 -2.24 -0.64
C ILE A 34 5.31 -1.71 0.41
N GLY A 35 5.71 -2.58 1.33
CA GLY A 35 6.54 -2.18 2.45
C GLY A 35 7.02 -3.34 3.29
N GLY A 36 7.90 -3.04 4.23
CA GLY A 36 8.55 -4.04 5.06
C GLY A 36 9.94 -4.44 4.59
N SER A 37 10.73 -4.86 5.56
CA SER A 37 12.13 -5.28 5.42
C SER A 37 12.49 -6.15 6.62
N GLU A 38 13.48 -7.03 6.46
CA GLU A 38 14.03 -7.85 7.55
C GLU A 38 14.57 -7.00 8.71
N ASN A 39 15.11 -5.81 8.43
CA ASN A 39 15.83 -5.00 9.42
C ASN A 39 14.95 -3.97 10.14
N TYR A 40 13.74 -3.69 9.62
CA TYR A 40 12.83 -2.71 10.22
C TYR A 40 11.77 -3.43 11.04
N ILE A 41 12.10 -3.69 12.31
CA ILE A 41 11.24 -4.43 13.25
C ILE A 41 9.89 -3.74 13.48
N GLY A 42 9.84 -2.40 13.35
CA GLY A 42 8.59 -1.61 13.40
C GLY A 42 7.79 -1.60 12.09
N ALA A 43 8.33 -2.14 11.00
CA ALA A 43 7.67 -2.11 9.70
C ALA A 43 6.33 -2.86 9.67
N PRO A 44 6.14 -4.05 10.29
CA PRO A 44 4.82 -4.67 10.38
C PRO A 44 3.78 -3.74 10.98
N ALA A 45 4.11 -3.03 12.07
CA ALA A 45 3.19 -2.12 12.72
C ALA A 45 2.85 -0.92 11.81
N LEU A 46 3.85 -0.27 11.21
CA LEU A 46 3.61 0.88 10.31
C LEU A 46 2.79 0.47 9.08
N VAL A 47 3.16 -0.63 8.41
CA VAL A 47 2.46 -1.13 7.23
C VAL A 47 1.05 -1.59 7.59
N GLY A 48 0.87 -2.28 8.72
CA GLY A 48 -0.44 -2.71 9.20
C GLY A 48 -1.34 -1.52 9.56
N MET A 49 -0.79 -0.50 10.22
CA MET A 49 -1.52 0.74 10.52
C MET A 49 -1.91 1.50 9.25
N ALA A 50 -1.03 1.57 8.25
CA ALA A 50 -1.37 2.13 6.95
C ALA A 50 -2.53 1.36 6.31
N ALA A 51 -2.50 0.01 6.34
CA ALA A 51 -3.57 -0.82 5.81
C ALA A 51 -4.91 -0.60 6.54
N LEU A 52 -4.89 -0.53 7.87
CA LEU A 52 -6.09 -0.24 8.66
C LEU A 52 -6.61 1.17 8.40
N ALA A 53 -5.73 2.16 8.25
CA ALA A 53 -6.11 3.52 7.91
C ALA A 53 -6.79 3.58 6.53
N THR A 54 -6.30 2.81 5.55
CA THR A 54 -6.91 2.67 4.23
C THR A 54 -8.31 2.05 4.29
N LEU A 55 -8.51 0.99 5.07
CA LEU A 55 -9.85 0.42 5.26
C LEU A 55 -10.79 1.42 5.96
N ARG A 56 -10.28 2.10 6.99
CA ARG A 56 -11.02 3.11 7.75
C ARG A 56 -11.37 4.36 6.94
N SER A 57 -10.60 4.69 5.90
CA SER A 57 -10.91 5.80 5.00
C SER A 57 -12.01 5.45 3.98
N GLY A 58 -12.45 4.18 3.95
CA GLY A 58 -13.56 3.73 3.11
C GLY A 58 -13.14 2.96 1.85
N ALA A 59 -11.88 2.52 1.74
CA ALA A 59 -11.51 1.54 0.72
C ALA A 59 -12.16 0.18 1.03
N ASP A 60 -12.57 -0.56 0.00
CA ASP A 60 -13.15 -1.89 0.16
C ASP A 60 -12.09 -2.97 0.38
N LEU A 61 -10.92 -2.75 -0.22
CA LEU A 61 -9.84 -3.71 -0.29
C LEU A 61 -8.51 -3.04 0.01
N VAL A 62 -7.73 -3.69 0.87
CA VAL A 62 -6.31 -3.39 1.03
C VAL A 62 -5.52 -4.69 0.94
N THR A 63 -4.53 -4.68 0.07
CA THR A 63 -3.54 -5.74 -0.06
C THR A 63 -2.18 -5.19 0.36
N VAL A 64 -1.43 -5.95 1.15
CA VAL A 64 -0.07 -5.62 1.56
C VAL A 64 0.90 -6.59 0.91
N ALA A 65 1.83 -6.12 0.10
CA ALA A 65 2.98 -6.88 -0.36
C ALA A 65 4.18 -6.61 0.56
N ALA A 66 4.66 -7.65 1.23
CA ALA A 66 5.77 -7.55 2.18
C ALA A 66 6.65 -8.81 2.16
N PRO A 67 7.92 -8.72 2.62
CA PRO A 67 8.76 -9.89 2.87
C PRO A 67 8.02 -10.92 3.73
N SER A 68 8.15 -12.21 3.42
CA SER A 68 7.27 -13.26 3.97
C SER A 68 7.16 -13.24 5.50
N LYS A 69 8.27 -13.04 6.22
CA LYS A 69 8.28 -12.94 7.70
C LYS A 69 7.47 -11.73 8.18
N VAL A 70 7.63 -10.58 7.52
CA VAL A 70 6.92 -9.34 7.83
C VAL A 70 5.43 -9.49 7.52
N ALA A 71 5.08 -10.05 6.35
CA ALA A 71 3.70 -10.31 5.95
C ALA A 71 2.94 -11.19 6.95
N TRP A 72 3.59 -12.22 7.50
CA TRP A 72 2.99 -13.04 8.56
C TRP A 72 2.78 -12.27 9.86
N ALA A 73 3.72 -11.42 10.26
CA ALA A 73 3.53 -10.55 11.43
C ALA A 73 2.37 -9.56 11.23
N ILE A 74 2.20 -9.02 10.02
CA ILE A 74 1.09 -8.11 9.69
C ILE A 74 -0.27 -8.82 9.79
N ASN A 75 -0.35 -10.09 9.37
CA ASN A 75 -1.59 -10.88 9.51
C ASN A 75 -2.08 -11.00 10.96
N CYS A 76 -1.19 -10.86 11.96
CA CYS A 76 -1.57 -10.89 13.37
C CYS A 76 -2.21 -9.56 13.85
N ILE A 77 -2.12 -8.49 13.07
CA ILE A 77 -2.67 -7.16 13.42
C ILE A 77 -4.18 -7.11 13.17
N SER A 78 -4.64 -7.60 12.01
CA SER A 78 -6.06 -7.70 11.70
C SER A 78 -6.32 -8.74 10.61
N PRO A 79 -7.39 -9.56 10.74
CA PRO A 79 -7.80 -10.50 9.70
C PRO A 79 -8.35 -9.81 8.44
N ASP A 80 -8.69 -8.52 8.50
CA ASP A 80 -9.22 -7.77 7.36
C ASP A 80 -8.14 -7.42 6.32
N ILE A 81 -6.86 -7.52 6.71
CA ILE A 81 -5.72 -7.19 5.84
C ILE A 81 -5.34 -8.39 5.00
N ILE A 82 -5.37 -8.24 3.68
CA ILE A 82 -4.87 -9.26 2.75
C ILE A 82 -3.35 -9.09 2.63
N THR A 83 -2.57 -10.14 2.85
CA THR A 83 -1.10 -10.08 2.66
C THR A 83 -0.61 -10.98 1.54
N ARG A 84 0.21 -10.41 0.65
CA ARG A 84 1.03 -11.10 -0.35
C ARG A 84 2.43 -11.29 0.22
N LYS A 85 2.79 -12.55 0.42
CA LYS A 85 4.07 -12.95 1.01
C LYS A 85 5.11 -13.04 -0.10
N ILE A 86 6.02 -12.08 -0.15
CA ILE A 86 7.13 -12.07 -1.11
C ILE A 86 8.30 -12.86 -0.51
N LYS A 87 8.87 -13.78 -1.28
CA LYS A 87 10.03 -14.58 -0.85
C LYS A 87 11.31 -13.75 -0.98
N CYS A 88 11.49 -12.80 -0.08
CA CYS A 88 12.68 -11.97 0.02
C CYS A 88 12.93 -11.56 1.48
N LYS A 89 14.11 -10.98 1.75
CA LYS A 89 14.46 -10.33 3.02
C LYS A 89 14.25 -8.81 2.93
N ASN A 90 14.73 -8.24 1.83
CA ASN A 90 14.49 -6.86 1.41
C ASN A 90 14.05 -6.89 -0.05
N PHE A 91 13.31 -5.88 -0.48
CA PHE A 91 12.94 -5.77 -1.88
C PHE A 91 14.16 -5.48 -2.77
N THR A 92 14.18 -6.14 -3.92
CA THR A 92 15.16 -5.95 -5.00
C THR A 92 14.42 -5.97 -6.35
N GLU A 93 15.10 -5.59 -7.43
CA GLU A 93 14.51 -5.58 -8.78
C GLU A 93 13.90 -6.93 -9.20
N GLU A 94 14.46 -8.05 -8.71
CA GLU A 94 13.92 -9.40 -8.94
C GLU A 94 12.47 -9.56 -8.47
N ASN A 95 12.03 -8.73 -7.52
CA ASN A 95 10.67 -8.78 -6.99
C ASN A 95 9.69 -7.96 -7.83
N ILE A 96 10.16 -7.07 -8.71
CA ILE A 96 9.32 -6.15 -9.50
C ILE A 96 8.22 -6.89 -10.28
N PRO A 97 8.51 -7.94 -11.08
CA PRO A 97 7.47 -8.59 -11.88
C PRO A 97 6.33 -9.11 -11.01
N ARG A 98 6.68 -9.74 -9.89
CA ARG A 98 5.71 -10.31 -8.96
C ARG A 98 4.88 -9.23 -8.26
N VAL A 99 5.47 -8.09 -7.95
CA VAL A 99 4.74 -6.99 -7.30
C VAL A 99 3.86 -6.26 -8.31
N LEU A 100 4.28 -6.13 -9.57
CA LEU A 100 3.47 -5.58 -10.66
C LEU A 100 2.20 -6.40 -10.93
N ASP A 101 2.25 -7.73 -10.81
CA ASP A 101 1.05 -8.58 -10.88
C ASP A 101 -0.05 -8.11 -9.90
N PHE A 102 0.35 -7.64 -8.72
CA PHE A 102 -0.59 -7.13 -7.71
C PHE A 102 -0.93 -5.66 -7.95
N ALA A 103 0.03 -4.85 -8.41
CA ALA A 103 -0.16 -3.43 -8.65
C ALA A 103 -1.14 -3.17 -9.79
N SER A 104 -1.15 -4.02 -10.82
CA SER A 104 -2.09 -3.93 -11.96
C SER A 104 -3.57 -4.11 -11.58
N GLN A 105 -3.85 -4.67 -10.40
CA GLN A 105 -5.22 -4.87 -9.90
C GLN A 105 -5.65 -3.75 -8.94
N ALA A 106 -4.73 -2.87 -8.53
CA ALA A 106 -4.97 -1.84 -7.54
C ALA A 106 -5.26 -0.49 -8.20
N ASP A 107 -6.23 0.24 -7.66
CA ASP A 107 -6.51 1.62 -8.06
C ASP A 107 -5.44 2.59 -7.55
N VAL A 108 -4.82 2.26 -6.41
CA VAL A 108 -3.80 3.08 -5.75
C VAL A 108 -2.71 2.18 -5.19
N VAL A 109 -1.45 2.59 -5.39
CA VAL A 109 -0.28 1.93 -4.84
C VAL A 109 0.45 2.88 -3.89
N VAL A 110 0.76 2.39 -2.68
CA VAL A 110 1.59 3.07 -1.67
C VAL A 110 2.87 2.28 -1.50
N ILE A 111 4.04 2.93 -1.60
CA ILE A 111 5.34 2.28 -1.51
C ILE A 111 6.21 2.97 -0.47
N GLY A 112 7.02 2.20 0.26
CA GLY A 112 8.16 2.72 1.01
C GLY A 112 8.12 2.50 2.52
N ASN A 113 6.97 2.11 3.07
CA ASN A 113 6.79 1.92 4.52
C ASN A 113 7.74 0.82 5.02
N GLY A 114 8.87 1.21 5.64
CA GLY A 114 9.88 0.27 6.12
C GLY A 114 10.54 -0.58 5.03
N ILE A 115 10.70 -0.08 3.80
CA ILE A 115 11.26 -0.84 2.66
C ILE A 115 12.79 -0.99 2.68
N SER A 116 13.46 -0.41 3.68
CA SER A 116 14.91 -0.23 3.83
C SER A 116 15.55 0.77 2.86
N PHE A 117 16.81 1.13 3.16
CA PHE A 117 17.63 2.05 2.36
C PHE A 117 18.82 1.33 1.69
N THR A 118 18.70 0.02 1.44
CA THR A 118 19.72 -0.69 0.67
C THR A 118 19.69 -0.24 -0.80
N PRO A 119 20.80 -0.29 -1.54
CA PRO A 119 20.81 0.06 -2.97
C PRO A 119 19.74 -0.70 -3.77
N GLY A 120 19.64 -2.02 -3.58
CA GLY A 120 18.61 -2.82 -4.27
C GLY A 120 17.16 -2.44 -3.92
N ALA A 121 16.89 -1.91 -2.73
CA ALA A 121 15.57 -1.41 -2.37
C ALA A 121 15.27 -0.06 -3.05
N GLN A 122 16.28 0.78 -3.22
CA GLN A 122 16.17 2.03 -3.98
C GLN A 122 15.92 1.76 -5.46
N ASP A 123 16.68 0.83 -6.05
CA ASP A 123 16.51 0.39 -7.44
C ASP A 123 15.11 -0.20 -7.65
N PHE A 124 14.64 -1.03 -6.71
CA PHE A 124 13.27 -1.54 -6.70
C PHE A 124 12.22 -0.42 -6.70
N MET A 125 12.37 0.58 -5.83
CA MET A 125 11.41 1.70 -5.74
C MET A 125 11.37 2.54 -7.02
N LEU A 126 12.53 2.80 -7.62
CA LEU A 126 12.62 3.53 -8.89
C LEU A 126 12.00 2.71 -10.02
N GLY A 127 12.38 1.45 -10.14
CA GLY A 127 11.90 0.55 -11.20
C GLY A 127 10.38 0.38 -11.17
N ILE A 128 9.80 0.12 -10.00
CA ILE A 128 8.35 -0.06 -9.88
C ILE A 128 7.56 1.24 -10.13
N SER A 129 8.09 2.40 -9.71
CA SER A 129 7.46 3.70 -9.93
C SER A 129 7.36 4.03 -11.42
N HIS A 130 8.44 3.79 -12.17
CA HIS A 130 8.47 3.98 -13.62
C HIS A 130 7.50 3.04 -14.35
N LEU A 131 7.48 1.76 -13.96
CA LEU A 131 6.67 0.75 -14.64
C LEU A 131 5.17 0.86 -14.33
N TRP A 132 4.79 1.32 -13.13
CA TRP A 132 3.38 1.53 -12.80
C TRP A 132 2.83 2.82 -13.42
N THR A 133 3.63 3.88 -13.48
CA THR A 133 3.21 5.16 -14.11
C THR A 133 3.05 5.05 -15.63
N SER A 134 3.65 4.02 -16.24
CA SER A 134 3.60 3.79 -17.70
C SER A 134 2.43 2.90 -18.15
N GLN A 135 1.55 2.48 -17.22
CA GLN A 135 0.30 1.74 -17.50
C GLN A 135 -0.88 2.69 -17.64
#